data_AF-A0A387FT30-F1
#
_entry.id   AF-A0A387FT30-F1
#
_cell.length_a   1.000
_cell.length_b   1.000
_cell.length_c   1.000
_cell.angle_alpha   90.00
_cell.angle_beta   90.00
_cell.angle_gamma   90.00
#
_symmetry.space_group_name_H-M   'P 1'
#
loop_
_entity.id
_entity.type
_entity.pdbx_description
1 polymer ?
#
loop_
_entity_poly.entity_id
_entity_poly.type
_entity_poly.pdbx_seq_one_letter_code
_entity_poly.pdbx_strand_id
1 'polypeptide(L)'
;MRVEILGDERRRRWSDESKLEIVLSVGFDGASVTEVARRYSVTRQQIYTWRRELRKKGLLLPPPTPVFLPLDMPPPGDNEEARTVDGMQVLPAMMELQLRCGRNLRFSGDVDVVALKRLIRAIEAV
;
A
#
# COMPACT_ATOMS: atom_id res chain seq x y z
N MET A 1 -3.51 21.39 -27.31
CA MET A 1 -2.81 20.09 -27.44
C MET A 1 -3.86 18.98 -27.29
N ARG A 2 -4.40 18.47 -28.40
CA ARG A 2 -5.35 17.35 -28.40
C ARG A 2 -4.55 16.08 -28.68
N VAL A 3 -4.58 15.14 -27.75
CA VAL A 3 -3.96 13.83 -27.95
C VAL A 3 -5.00 12.95 -28.64
N GLU A 4 -4.72 12.59 -29.88
CA GLU A 4 -5.46 11.60 -30.66
C GLU A 4 -5.26 10.23 -30.03
N ILE A 5 -6.35 9.59 -29.59
CA ILE A 5 -6.38 8.15 -29.37
C ILE A 5 -7.24 7.57 -30.49
N LEU A 6 -6.61 7.11 -31.57
CA LEU A 6 -7.26 6.35 -32.61
C LEU A 6 -6.32 5.21 -33.00
N GLY A 7 -6.71 3.95 -32.76
CA GLY A 7 -6.01 2.85 -33.44
C GLY A 7 -6.12 1.42 -32.93
N ASP A 8 -6.99 1.05 -31.97
CA ASP A 8 -7.32 -0.38 -31.75
C ASP A 8 -8.75 -0.63 -31.19
N GLU A 9 -9.42 0.44 -30.76
CA GLU A 9 -10.62 0.40 -29.92
C GLU A 9 -11.93 0.08 -30.65
N ARG A 10 -11.93 0.05 -32.00
CA ARG A 10 -13.17 0.01 -32.79
C ARG A 10 -13.72 -1.39 -33.07
N ARG A 11 -12.96 -2.47 -32.79
CA ARG A 11 -13.39 -3.85 -33.09
C ARG A 11 -13.48 -4.79 -31.90
N ARG A 12 -12.85 -4.47 -30.76
CA ARG A 12 -12.95 -5.34 -29.59
C ARG A 12 -14.30 -5.14 -28.91
N ARG A 13 -15.26 -6.01 -29.25
CA ARG A 13 -16.50 -6.14 -28.49
C ARG A 13 -16.18 -6.82 -27.17
N TRP A 14 -16.40 -6.10 -26.08
CA TRP A 14 -16.25 -6.64 -24.73
C TRP A 14 -17.58 -7.24 -24.28
N SER A 15 -17.59 -8.54 -23.99
CA SER A 15 -18.71 -9.19 -23.30
C SER A 15 -18.81 -8.65 -21.87
N ASP A 16 -19.98 -8.76 -21.25
CA ASP A 16 -20.14 -8.35 -19.84
C ASP A 16 -19.24 -9.17 -18.91
N GLU A 17 -18.98 -10.45 -19.23
CA GLU A 17 -18.05 -11.32 -18.53
C GLU A 17 -16.61 -10.80 -18.59
N SER A 18 -16.10 -10.47 -19.78
CA SER A 18 -14.75 -9.92 -19.93
C SER A 18 -14.62 -8.54 -19.28
N LYS A 19 -15.67 -7.70 -19.33
CA LYS A 19 -15.69 -6.43 -18.59
C LYS A 19 -15.59 -6.69 -17.08
N LEU A 20 -16.33 -7.68 -16.59
CA LEU A 20 -16.36 -8.03 -15.17
C LEU A 20 -15.00 -8.53 -14.70
N GLU A 21 -14.37 -9.45 -15.45
CA GLU A 21 -13.01 -9.96 -15.18
C GLU A 21 -11.99 -8.82 -15.03
N ILE A 22 -12.00 -7.87 -15.96
CA ILE A 22 -11.08 -6.71 -15.93
C ILE A 22 -11.37 -5.83 -14.73
N VAL A 23 -12.64 -5.55 -14.45
CA VAL A 23 -13.01 -4.67 -13.33
C VAL A 23 -12.68 -5.32 -11.99
N LEU A 24 -12.87 -6.64 -11.84
CA LEU A 24 -12.52 -7.40 -10.64
C LEU A 24 -11.02 -7.57 -10.45
N SER A 25 -10.23 -7.54 -11.53
CA SER A 25 -8.76 -7.52 -11.45
C SER A 25 -8.23 -6.25 -10.74
N VAL A 26 -9.02 -5.17 -10.65
CA VAL A 26 -8.62 -3.95 -9.94
C VAL A 26 -8.68 -4.18 -8.43
N GLY A 27 -7.56 -3.98 -7.76
CA GLY A 27 -7.41 -4.20 -6.31
C GLY A 27 -7.03 -5.64 -5.96
N PHE A 28 -7.10 -6.57 -6.91
CA PHE A 28 -6.53 -7.91 -6.73
C PHE A 28 -5.00 -7.79 -6.62
N ASP A 29 -4.42 -8.35 -5.55
CA ASP A 29 -2.98 -8.25 -5.26
C ASP A 29 -2.46 -6.79 -5.24
N GLY A 30 -3.29 -5.85 -4.81
CA GLY A 30 -2.94 -4.43 -4.78
C GLY A 30 -2.88 -3.73 -6.15
N ALA A 31 -3.26 -4.41 -7.23
CA ALA A 31 -3.19 -3.86 -8.58
C ALA A 31 -4.02 -2.58 -8.74
N SER A 32 -3.38 -1.50 -9.20
CA SER A 32 -4.04 -0.22 -9.42
C SER A 32 -4.89 -0.22 -10.70
N VAL A 33 -5.87 0.69 -10.79
CA VAL A 33 -6.65 0.91 -12.03
C VAL A 33 -5.74 1.21 -13.23
N THR A 34 -4.62 1.89 -13.00
CA THR A 34 -3.66 2.26 -14.06
C THR A 34 -2.90 1.04 -14.57
N GLU A 35 -2.48 0.13 -13.69
CA GLU A 35 -1.80 -1.11 -14.06
C GLU A 35 -2.73 -2.05 -14.81
N VAL A 36 -3.96 -2.22 -14.32
CA VAL A 36 -4.98 -3.04 -15.00
C VAL A 36 -5.31 -2.47 -16.37
N ALA A 37 -5.48 -1.15 -16.48
CA ALA A 37 -5.71 -0.47 -17.76
C ALA A 37 -4.59 -0.76 -18.78
N ARG A 38 -3.33 -0.67 -18.35
CA ARG A 38 -2.17 -1.01 -19.19
C ARG A 38 -2.14 -2.48 -19.58
N ARG A 39 -2.39 -3.39 -18.63
CA ARG A 39 -2.37 -4.85 -18.84
C ARG A 39 -3.38 -5.31 -19.90
N TYR A 40 -4.58 -4.74 -19.88
CA TYR A 40 -5.65 -5.13 -20.80
C TYR A 40 -5.77 -4.22 -22.04
N SER A 41 -4.85 -3.26 -22.22
CA SER A 41 -4.86 -2.25 -23.28
C SER A 41 -6.19 -1.48 -23.37
N VAL A 42 -6.72 -1.09 -22.21
CA VAL A 42 -7.96 -0.31 -22.06
C VAL A 42 -7.66 1.01 -21.38
N THR A 43 -8.53 2.00 -21.56
CA THR A 43 -8.38 3.27 -20.83
C THR A 43 -8.92 3.15 -19.41
N ARG A 44 -8.35 3.93 -18.49
CA ARG A 44 -8.90 4.03 -17.10
C ARG A 44 -10.36 4.47 -17.12
N GLN A 45 -10.73 5.35 -18.05
CA GLN A 45 -12.10 5.83 -18.21
C GLN A 45 -13.06 4.70 -18.62
N GLN A 46 -12.65 3.79 -19.51
CA GLN A 46 -13.45 2.60 -19.85
C GLN A 46 -13.73 1.73 -18.62
N ILE A 47 -12.73 1.49 -17.76
CA ILE A 47 -12.91 0.71 -16.53
C ILE A 47 -13.96 1.36 -15.62
N TYR A 48 -13.95 2.69 -15.46
CA TYR A 48 -14.97 3.40 -14.69
C TYR A 48 -16.36 3.34 -15.33
N THR A 49 -16.44 3.45 -16.65
CA THR A 49 -17.70 3.28 -17.40
C THR A 49 -18.26 1.87 -17.19
N TRP A 50 -17.43 0.83 -17.33
CA TRP A 50 -17.85 -0.56 -17.11
C TRP A 50 -18.26 -0.82 -15.66
N ARG A 51 -17.59 -0.25 -14.66
CA ARG A 51 -18.05 -0.30 -13.26
C ARG A 51 -19.49 0.21 -13.12
N ARG A 52 -19.82 1.32 -13.79
CA ARG A 52 -21.19 1.88 -13.77
C ARG A 52 -22.17 1.00 -14.53
N GLU A 53 -21.81 0.50 -15.72
CA GLU A 53 -22.66 -0.39 -16.53
C GLU A 53 -22.96 -1.71 -15.81
N LEU A 54 -21.93 -2.38 -15.28
CA LEU A 54 -22.08 -3.67 -14.61
C LEU A 54 -22.91 -3.54 -13.32
N ARG A 55 -22.77 -2.43 -12.57
CA ARG A 55 -23.64 -2.14 -11.42
C ARG A 55 -25.10 -1.97 -11.82
N LYS A 56 -25.37 -1.23 -12.91
CA LYS A 56 -26.74 -1.07 -13.44
C LYS A 56 -27.35 -2.40 -13.87
N LYS A 57 -26.52 -3.34 -14.34
CA LYS A 57 -26.93 -4.71 -14.72
C LYS A 57 -27.00 -5.67 -13.54
N GLY A 58 -26.66 -5.25 -12.32
CA GLY A 58 -26.60 -6.13 -11.14
C GLY A 58 -25.46 -7.15 -11.17
N LEU A 59 -24.52 -7.04 -12.12
CA LEU A 59 -23.39 -7.97 -12.29
C LEU A 59 -22.19 -7.60 -11.38
N LEU A 60 -22.23 -6.44 -10.75
CA LEU A 60 -21.18 -5.96 -9.87
C LEU A 60 -21.80 -5.44 -8.59
N LEU A 61 -21.54 -6.14 -7.48
CA LEU A 61 -22.02 -5.72 -6.17
C LEU A 61 -21.40 -4.35 -5.82
N PRO A 62 -22.17 -3.40 -5.28
CA PRO A 62 -21.57 -2.20 -4.72
C PRO A 62 -20.51 -2.59 -3.69
N PRO A 63 -19.40 -1.83 -3.58
CA PRO A 63 -18.45 -2.06 -2.50
C PRO A 63 -19.22 -1.96 -1.17
N PRO A 64 -18.84 -2.75 -0.16
CA PRO A 64 -19.44 -2.62 1.16
C PRO A 64 -19.34 -1.15 1.59
N THR A 65 -20.42 -0.63 2.17
CA THR A 65 -20.40 0.72 2.72
C THR A 65 -19.27 0.81 3.73
N PRO A 66 -18.30 1.74 3.56
CA PRO A 66 -17.20 1.86 4.50
C PRO A 66 -17.77 2.16 5.88
N VAL A 67 -17.43 1.33 6.86
CA VAL A 67 -17.79 1.56 8.26
C VAL A 67 -16.58 2.20 8.93
N PHE A 68 -16.79 3.36 9.52
CA PHE A 68 -15.80 3.98 10.39
C PHE A 68 -15.95 3.36 11.78
N LEU A 69 -14.91 2.69 12.26
CA LEU A 69 -14.85 2.15 13.61
C LEU A 69 -14.16 3.17 14.50
N PRO A 70 -14.78 3.62 15.61
CA PRO A 70 -14.11 4.44 16.59
C PRO A 70 -12.97 3.64 17.23
N LEU A 71 -11.78 4.24 17.28
CA LEU A 71 -10.64 3.72 18.00
C LEU A 71 -10.37 4.67 19.16
N ASP A 72 -10.57 4.20 20.38
CA ASP A 72 -10.15 4.94 21.57
C ASP A 72 -8.63 4.83 21.68
N MET A 73 -7.95 5.94 21.41
CA MET A 73 -6.54 6.07 21.74
C MET A 73 -6.45 6.33 23.25
N PRO A 74 -5.78 5.48 24.03
CA PRO A 74 -5.58 5.79 25.44
C PRO A 74 -4.88 7.16 25.53
N PRO A 75 -5.24 8.00 26.52
CA PRO A 75 -4.46 9.20 26.78
C PRO A 75 -3.00 8.78 26.94
N PRO A 76 -2.03 9.54 26.41
CA PRO A 76 -0.63 9.25 26.64
C PRO A 76 -0.43 9.20 28.15
N GLY A 77 -0.31 7.98 28.68
CA GLY A 77 -0.23 7.75 30.11
C GLY A 77 0.98 8.47 30.67
N ASP A 78 0.83 8.92 31.91
CA ASP A 78 1.86 9.54 32.73
C ASP A 78 2.99 8.54 32.98
N ASN A 79 3.81 8.30 31.97
CA ASN A 79 5.04 7.54 32.10
C ASN A 79 6.05 8.46 32.79
N GLU A 80 6.06 8.43 34.14
CA GLU A 80 6.92 9.20 35.04
C GLU A 80 8.45 8.94 34.90
N GLU A 81 8.93 8.35 33.79
CA GLU A 81 10.36 8.09 33.59
C GLU A 81 10.95 8.68 32.29
N ALA A 82 10.18 9.48 31.55
CA ALA A 82 10.75 10.31 30.48
C ALA A 82 11.30 11.61 31.07
N ARG A 83 12.60 11.65 31.35
CA ARG A 83 13.33 12.91 31.63
C ARG A 83 13.08 13.90 30.49
N THR A 84 12.24 14.89 30.74
CA THR A 84 12.00 16.00 29.82
C THR A 84 13.21 16.93 29.84
N VAL A 85 13.94 17.00 28.73
CA VAL A 85 14.69 18.20 28.36
C VAL A 85 14.06 18.71 27.08
N ASP A 86 13.31 19.79 27.21
CA ASP A 86 12.81 20.66 26.14
C ASP A 86 12.01 20.00 25.00
N GLY A 87 10.70 19.80 25.23
CA GLY A 87 9.63 19.89 24.22
C GLY A 87 9.58 18.90 23.06
N MET A 88 10.62 18.10 22.84
CA MET A 88 10.70 17.13 21.74
C MET A 88 10.46 15.74 22.29
N GLN A 89 9.30 15.17 21.99
CA GLN A 89 9.05 13.73 22.15
C GLN A 89 10.02 12.99 21.22
N VAL A 90 11.22 12.67 21.69
CA VAL A 90 12.13 11.77 20.98
C VAL A 90 11.57 10.37 21.21
N LEU A 91 10.59 9.97 20.39
CA LEU A 91 10.30 8.55 20.22
C LEU A 91 11.65 7.88 19.94
N PRO A 92 12.02 6.78 20.62
CA PRO A 92 13.26 6.10 20.33
C PRO A 92 13.23 5.73 18.84
N ALA A 93 14.03 6.45 18.06
CA ALA A 93 14.06 6.32 16.62
C ALA A 93 14.48 4.88 16.34
N MET A 94 13.51 4.07 15.92
CA MET A 94 13.73 2.68 15.58
C MET A 94 14.49 2.67 14.26
N MET A 95 15.78 2.36 14.32
CA MET A 95 16.69 2.32 13.19
C MET A 95 16.76 0.92 12.63
N GLU A 96 16.83 0.82 11.30
CA GLU A 96 17.04 -0.44 10.59
C GLU A 96 18.38 -0.38 9.86
N LEU A 97 19.21 -1.38 10.10
CA LEU A 97 20.51 -1.56 9.47
C LEU A 97 20.49 -2.84 8.64
N GLN A 98 20.69 -2.69 7.33
CA GLN A 98 20.89 -3.82 6.43
C GLN A 98 22.34 -4.31 6.51
N LEU A 99 22.52 -5.60 6.82
CA LEU A 99 23.82 -6.24 6.93
C LEU A 99 24.25 -6.86 5.59
N ARG A 100 25.55 -7.13 5.43
CA ARG A 100 26.11 -7.71 4.19
C ARG A 100 25.55 -9.10 3.87
N CYS A 101 25.08 -9.84 4.88
CA CYS A 101 24.46 -11.15 4.73
C CYS A 101 22.99 -11.09 4.25
N GLY A 102 22.45 -9.90 3.96
CA GLY A 102 21.06 -9.71 3.52
C GLY A 102 20.04 -9.75 4.67
N ARG A 103 20.49 -9.85 5.93
CA ARG A 103 19.63 -9.75 7.12
C ARG A 103 19.50 -8.29 7.56
N ASN A 104 18.36 -7.95 8.17
CA ASN A 104 18.12 -6.63 8.73
C ASN A 104 18.19 -6.67 10.25
N LEU A 105 18.94 -5.74 10.84
CA LEU A 105 19.03 -5.52 12.26
C LEU A 105 18.22 -4.27 12.61
N ARG A 106 17.20 -4.45 13.45
CA ARG A 106 16.32 -3.37 13.90
C ARG A 106 16.61 -3.06 15.38
N PHE A 107 16.92 -1.80 15.69
CA PHE A 107 17.35 -1.38 17.02
C PHE A 107 16.91 0.06 17.34
N SER A 108 16.77 0.37 18.62
CA SER A 108 16.45 1.72 19.08
C SER A 108 17.70 2.62 19.11
N GLY A 109 17.53 3.93 18.86
CA GLY A 109 18.65 4.89 18.81
C GLY A 109 19.45 5.08 20.11
N ASP A 110 19.01 4.49 21.22
CA ASP A 110 19.67 4.49 22.53
C ASP A 110 20.62 3.29 22.73
N VAL A 111 20.75 2.40 21.76
CA VAL A 111 21.64 1.23 21.84
C VAL A 111 23.11 1.64 21.86
N ASP A 112 23.85 1.13 22.85
CA ASP A 112 25.30 1.33 22.96
C ASP A 112 26.06 0.79 21.74
N VAL A 113 27.05 1.57 21.27
CA VAL A 113 27.89 1.27 20.11
C VAL A 113 28.65 -0.04 20.28
N VAL A 114 29.08 -0.39 21.50
CA VAL A 114 29.78 -1.66 21.75
C VAL A 114 28.82 -2.84 21.59
N ALA A 115 27.59 -2.72 22.10
CA ALA A 115 26.55 -3.72 21.92
C ALA A 115 26.16 -3.88 20.43
N LEU A 116 25.98 -2.76 19.71
CA LEU A 116 25.68 -2.77 18.28
C LEU A 116 26.78 -3.47 17.46
N LYS A 117 28.06 -3.17 17.73
CA LYS A 117 29.20 -3.84 17.07
C LYS A 117 29.24 -5.34 17.35
N ARG A 118 28.89 -5.78 18.57
CA ARG A 118 28.82 -7.20 18.93
C ARG A 118 27.69 -7.90 18.18
N LEU A 119 26.51 -7.28 18.08
CA LEU A 119 25.36 -7.81 17.34
C LEU A 119 25.66 -7.95 15.84
N ILE A 120 26.26 -6.93 15.23
CA ILE A 120 26.68 -6.96 13.82
C ILE A 120 27.65 -8.14 13.59
N ARG A 121 28.71 -8.25 14.39
CA ARG A 121 29.69 -9.35 14.25
C ARG A 121 29.08 -10.73 14.46
N ALA A 122 28.18 -10.88 15.44
CA ALA A 122 27.51 -12.15 15.71
C ALA A 122 26.60 -12.58 14.55
N ILE A 123 25.92 -11.63 13.90
CA ILE A 123 24.99 -11.91 12.79
C ILE A 123 25.74 -12.09 11.46
N GLU A 124 26.88 -11.42 11.27
CA GLU A 124 27.73 -11.57 10.07
C GLU A 124 28.61 -12.83 10.09
N ALA A 125 28.89 -13.40 11.27
CA ALA A 125 29.67 -14.63 11.41
C ALA A 125 28.90 -15.92 11.03
N VAL A 126 27.61 -15.79 10.68
CA VAL A 126 26.69 -16.89 10.34
C VAL A 126 26.20 -16.75 8.91
#